data_AF-A0A2P2JM41-F1
#
_entry.id   AF-A0A2P2JM41-F1
#
_cell.length_a   1.000
_cell.length_b   1.000
_cell.length_c   1.000
_cell.angle_alpha   90.00
_cell.angle_beta   90.00
_cell.angle_gamma   90.00
#
_symmetry.space_group_name_H-M   'P 1'
#
loop_
_entity.id
_entity.type
_entity.pdbx_description
1 polymer ?
#
loop_
_entity_poly.entity_id
_entity_poly.type
_entity_poly.pdbx_seq_one_letter_code
_entity_poly.pdbx_strand_id
1 'polypeptide(L)'
;MRYLLINKFQFPPESIIMLTEDETDPYRIPTKQNLRMALYWLVQGCQPGDSLLLHYSGHGSRQRNYSGDEVDGYDETLCPLDFQTQGMIVDDEINATIVRPLPQGVKLHAIIDACHSGTVLDLPFLCRMNRLVSIDKFSLEFE
;
A
#
# COMPACT_ATOMS: atom_id res chain seq x y z
N MET A 1 11.15 -5.78 7.54
CA MET A 1 10.13 -4.91 8.19
C MET A 1 9.66 -5.43 9.56
N ARG A 2 9.10 -6.64 9.70
CA ARG A 2 8.53 -7.14 10.99
C ARG A 2 9.44 -7.00 12.20
N TYR A 3 10.72 -7.39 12.09
CA TYR A 3 11.67 -7.25 13.19
C TYR A 3 11.78 -5.78 13.67
N LEU A 4 11.79 -4.82 12.76
CA LEU A 4 11.85 -3.39 13.09
C LEU A 4 10.58 -2.93 13.83
N LEU A 5 9.41 -3.32 13.34
CA LEU A 5 8.12 -2.97 13.95
C LEU A 5 8.03 -3.46 15.40
N ILE A 6 8.41 -4.71 15.64
CA ILE A 6 8.36 -5.31 16.98
C ILE A 6 9.44 -4.70 17.88
N ASN A 7 10.70 -4.73 17.45
CA ASN A 7 11.82 -4.44 18.36
C ASN A 7 12.13 -2.94 18.53
N LYS A 8 11.74 -2.09 17.59
CA LYS A 8 11.98 -0.64 17.65
C LYS A 8 10.71 0.14 17.88
N PHE A 9 9.66 -0.16 17.14
CA PHE A 9 8.39 0.56 17.23
C PHE A 9 7.39 -0.05 18.21
N GLN A 10 7.75 -1.17 18.87
CA GLN A 10 6.95 -1.83 19.90
C GLN A 10 5.54 -2.23 19.44
N PHE A 11 5.39 -2.58 18.15
CA PHE A 11 4.15 -3.18 17.66
C PHE A 11 3.98 -4.58 18.29
N PRO A 12 2.81 -4.88 18.90
CA PRO A 12 2.50 -6.22 19.36
C PRO A 12 2.64 -7.23 18.20
N PRO A 13 3.33 -8.37 18.38
CA PRO A 13 3.49 -9.36 17.32
C PRO A 13 2.16 -9.85 16.73
N GLU A 14 1.11 -9.93 17.55
CA GLU A 14 -0.26 -10.30 17.20
C GLU A 14 -1.00 -9.25 16.36
N SER A 15 -0.55 -7.99 16.38
CA SER A 15 -1.09 -6.92 15.55
C SER A 15 -0.40 -6.82 14.19
N ILE A 16 0.30 -7.87 13.75
CA ILE A 16 1.02 -7.91 12.48
C ILE A 16 0.55 -9.12 11.68
N ILE A 17 -0.18 -8.85 10.59
CA ILE A 17 -0.38 -9.83 9.53
C ILE A 17 0.76 -9.70 8.53
N MET A 18 1.44 -10.82 8.28
CA MET A 18 2.44 -10.97 7.23
C MET A 18 1.95 -12.02 6.24
N LEU A 19 2.11 -11.72 4.95
CA LEU A 19 1.85 -12.65 3.85
C LEU A 19 3.15 -12.80 3.05
N THR A 20 3.63 -14.03 2.84
CA THR A 20 4.86 -14.31 2.07
C THR A 20 4.72 -15.60 1.26
N GLU A 21 5.47 -15.73 0.17
CA GLU A 21 5.42 -16.91 -0.71
C GLU A 21 5.92 -18.20 -0.05
N ASP A 22 6.80 -18.10 0.94
CA ASP A 22 7.35 -19.24 1.70
C ASP A 22 6.41 -19.77 2.81
N GLU A 23 5.21 -19.20 2.95
CA GLU A 23 4.26 -19.62 4.00
C GLU A 23 3.58 -20.95 3.68
N THR A 24 3.32 -21.73 4.73
CA THR A 24 2.62 -23.02 4.62
C THR A 24 1.12 -22.91 4.90
N ASP A 25 0.72 -21.88 5.66
CA ASP A 25 -0.70 -21.58 5.89
C ASP A 25 -1.31 -20.96 4.62
N PRO A 26 -2.34 -21.59 4.00
CA PRO A 26 -2.96 -21.07 2.78
C PRO A 26 -3.57 -19.68 2.94
N TYR A 27 -3.90 -19.25 4.16
CA TYR A 27 -4.40 -17.89 4.44
C TYR A 27 -3.27 -16.86 4.58
N ARG A 28 -2.02 -17.31 4.59
CA ARG A 28 -0.81 -16.47 4.70
C ARG A 28 -0.02 -16.35 3.40
N ILE A 29 -0.44 -17.04 2.34
CA ILE A 29 0.14 -16.89 0.99
C ILE A 29 -0.39 -15.59 0.36
N PRO A 30 0.42 -14.78 -0.34
CA PRO A 30 0.01 -13.49 -0.92
C PRO A 30 -0.81 -13.63 -2.22
N THR A 31 -1.92 -14.36 -2.16
CA THR A 31 -2.94 -14.40 -3.23
C THR A 31 -3.72 -13.09 -3.28
N LYS A 32 -4.40 -12.80 -4.40
CA LYS A 32 -5.23 -11.60 -4.54
C LYS A 32 -6.27 -11.50 -3.43
N GLN A 33 -6.93 -12.63 -3.13
CA GLN A 33 -7.93 -12.70 -2.07
C GLN A 33 -7.32 -12.41 -0.69
N ASN A 34 -6.19 -13.02 -0.36
CA ASN A 34 -5.56 -12.83 0.95
C ASN A 34 -5.03 -11.41 1.14
N LEU A 35 -4.47 -10.80 0.08
CA LEU A 35 -4.07 -9.40 0.10
C LEU A 35 -5.26 -8.47 0.37
N ARG A 36 -6.39 -8.65 -0.35
CA ARG A 36 -7.61 -7.86 -0.10
C ARG A 36 -8.12 -8.00 1.32
N MET A 37 -8.15 -9.23 1.85
CA MET A 37 -8.57 -9.48 3.23
C MET A 37 -7.63 -8.82 4.25
N ALA A 38 -6.32 -8.85 4.01
CA ALA A 38 -5.35 -8.20 4.88
C ALA A 38 -5.46 -6.66 4.84
N LEU A 39 -5.71 -6.07 3.67
CA LEU A 39 -5.97 -4.64 3.51
C LEU A 39 -7.24 -4.22 4.27
N TYR A 40 -8.32 -4.98 4.14
CA TYR A 40 -9.56 -4.72 4.91
C TYR A 40 -9.32 -4.84 6.41
N TRP A 41 -8.66 -5.92 6.85
CA TRP A 41 -8.31 -6.13 8.26
C TRP A 41 -7.49 -4.98 8.84
N LEU A 42 -6.54 -4.42 8.07
CA LEU A 42 -5.65 -3.36 8.52
C LEU A 42 -6.40 -2.11 8.99
N VAL A 43 -7.50 -1.76 8.33
CA VAL A 43 -8.28 -0.55 8.65
C VAL A 43 -9.54 -0.85 9.48
N GLN A 44 -9.89 -2.13 9.63
CA GLN A 44 -11.12 -2.52 10.32
C GLN A 44 -11.09 -2.09 11.79
N GLY A 45 -12.04 -1.22 12.17
CA GLY A 45 -12.23 -0.80 13.56
C GLY A 45 -11.22 0.22 14.08
N CYS A 46 -10.36 0.77 13.23
CA CYS A 46 -9.41 1.81 13.63
C CYS A 46 -10.12 3.04 14.22
N GLN A 47 -9.48 3.68 15.19
CA GLN A 47 -9.97 4.82 15.95
C GLN A 47 -9.01 6.00 15.84
N PRO A 48 -9.49 7.25 16.00
CA PRO A 48 -8.63 8.42 16.03
C PRO A 48 -7.44 8.23 17.01
N GLY A 49 -6.22 8.46 16.53
CA GLY A 49 -4.99 8.23 17.28
C GLY A 49 -4.23 6.95 16.88
N ASP A 50 -4.87 6.01 16.18
CA ASP A 50 -4.22 4.80 15.69
C ASP A 50 -3.17 5.11 14.62
N SER A 51 -2.10 4.31 14.59
CA SER A 51 -1.04 4.37 13.60
C SER A 51 -0.89 3.02 12.90
N LEU A 52 -1.39 2.95 11.68
CA LEU A 52 -1.38 1.77 10.82
C LEU A 52 -0.13 1.78 9.93
N LEU A 53 0.33 0.60 9.53
CA LEU A 53 1.43 0.45 8.58
C LEU A 53 1.13 -0.63 7.55
N LEU A 54 1.13 -0.25 6.28
CA LEU A 54 1.18 -1.16 5.13
C LEU A 54 2.62 -1.20 4.61
N HIS A 55 3.18 -2.39 4.47
CA HIS A 55 4.44 -2.59 3.78
C HIS A 55 4.26 -3.64 2.69
N TYR A 56 4.47 -3.24 1.44
CA TYR A 56 4.44 -4.13 0.29
C TYR A 56 5.82 -4.12 -0.37
N SER A 57 6.33 -5.31 -0.70
CA SER A 57 7.52 -5.47 -1.54
C SER A 57 7.26 -6.59 -2.51
N GLY A 58 7.43 -6.31 -3.80
CA GLY A 58 7.05 -7.22 -4.88
C GLY A 58 6.97 -6.54 -6.23
N HIS A 59 6.27 -7.17 -7.17
CA HIS A 59 6.07 -6.61 -8.50
C HIS A 59 4.92 -5.60 -8.48
N GLY A 60 5.19 -4.42 -9.03
CA GLY A 60 4.17 -3.48 -9.46
C GLY A 60 4.16 -3.40 -10.97
N SER A 61 2.99 -3.15 -11.53
CA SER A 61 2.76 -3.06 -12.98
C SER A 61 1.80 -1.91 -13.27
N ARG A 62 1.54 -1.66 -14.55
CA ARG A 62 0.51 -0.74 -15.00
C ARG A 62 -0.55 -1.48 -15.80
N GLN A 63 -1.82 -1.15 -15.57
CA GLN A 63 -2.95 -1.63 -16.35
C GLN A 63 -3.57 -0.44 -17.07
N ARG A 64 -4.10 -0.64 -18.28
CA ARG A 64 -4.81 0.44 -18.97
C ARG A 64 -6.05 0.83 -18.14
N ASN A 65 -6.16 2.11 -17.80
CA ASN A 65 -7.29 2.65 -17.10
C ASN A 65 -8.50 2.71 -18.06
N TYR A 66 -9.66 2.23 -17.60
CA TYR A 66 -10.92 2.28 -18.35
C TYR A 66 -11.98 3.22 -17.74
N SER A 67 -11.76 3.74 -16.53
CA SER A 67 -12.59 4.76 -15.85
C SER A 67 -12.28 6.18 -16.35
N GLY A 68 -11.04 6.43 -16.78
CA GLY A 68 -10.58 7.70 -17.34
C GLY A 68 -10.26 8.78 -16.31
N ASP A 69 -10.02 8.39 -15.07
CA ASP A 69 -9.61 9.25 -13.95
C ASP A 69 -8.10 9.50 -13.89
N GLU A 70 -7.29 8.60 -14.44
CA GLU A 70 -5.84 8.80 -14.54
C GLU A 70 -5.43 9.66 -15.75
N VAL A 71 -4.56 10.65 -15.49
CA VAL A 71 -4.09 11.62 -16.50
C VAL A 71 -3.24 10.96 -17.58
N ASP A 72 -2.46 9.93 -17.21
CA ASP A 72 -1.63 9.17 -18.16
C ASP A 72 -2.37 7.98 -18.81
N GLY A 73 -3.59 7.70 -18.33
CA GLY A 73 -4.47 6.63 -18.81
C GLY A 73 -4.08 5.21 -18.35
N TYR A 74 -3.28 5.07 -17.30
CA TYR A 74 -2.89 3.80 -16.72
C TYR A 74 -3.07 3.78 -15.20
N ASP A 75 -3.64 2.70 -14.67
CA ASP A 75 -3.70 2.41 -13.24
C ASP A 75 -2.40 1.74 -12.80
N GLU A 76 -1.84 2.18 -11.68
CA GLU A 76 -0.82 1.46 -10.95
C GLU A 76 -1.40 0.23 -10.27
N THR A 77 -0.64 -0.86 -10.28
CA THR A 77 -1.13 -2.14 -9.76
C THR A 77 -0.10 -2.84 -8.89
N LEU A 78 -0.60 -3.56 -7.87
CA LEU A 78 0.16 -4.58 -7.15
C LEU A 78 -0.10 -5.93 -7.81
N CYS A 79 0.93 -6.77 -7.91
CA CYS A 79 0.84 -8.12 -8.45
C CYS A 79 0.78 -9.17 -7.31
N PRO A 80 -0.38 -9.80 -7.05
CA PRO A 80 -0.46 -10.97 -6.18
C PRO A 80 0.25 -12.18 -6.80
N LEU A 81 0.48 -13.24 -6.01
CA LEU A 81 1.12 -14.45 -6.51
C LEU A 81 0.33 -15.14 -7.63
N ASP A 82 -1.00 -15.07 -7.58
CA ASP A 82 -1.95 -15.66 -8.51
C ASP A 82 -2.46 -14.68 -9.58
N PHE A 83 -1.74 -13.57 -9.82
CA PHE A 83 -2.16 -12.49 -10.73
C PHE A 83 -2.45 -12.96 -12.15
N GLN A 84 -1.79 -14.02 -12.62
CA GLN A 84 -2.03 -14.58 -13.96
C GLN A 84 -3.46 -15.13 -14.13
N THR A 85 -4.10 -15.57 -13.04
CA THR A 85 -5.45 -16.14 -13.07
C THR A 85 -6.49 -15.24 -12.42
N GLN A 86 -6.14 -14.49 -11.37
CA GLN A 86 -7.06 -13.61 -10.63
C GLN A 86 -6.91 -12.12 -11.00
N GLY A 87 -5.94 -11.79 -11.84
CA GLY A 87 -5.59 -10.42 -12.19
C GLY A 87 -4.80 -9.70 -11.10
N MET A 88 -4.44 -8.45 -11.38
CA MET A 88 -3.71 -7.57 -10.46
C MET A 88 -4.69 -6.85 -9.52
N ILE A 89 -4.17 -6.14 -8.52
CA ILE A 89 -4.94 -5.23 -7.65
C ILE A 89 -4.61 -3.80 -8.09
N VAL A 90 -5.60 -3.07 -8.59
CA VAL A 90 -5.44 -1.67 -9.02
C VAL A 90 -5.44 -0.72 -7.82
N ASP A 91 -4.69 0.37 -7.93
CA ASP A 91 -4.65 1.53 -7.01
C ASP A 91 -6.01 1.97 -6.49
N ASP A 92 -6.99 2.09 -7.38
CA ASP A 92 -8.32 2.58 -7.11
C ASP A 92 -9.08 1.68 -6.11
N GLU A 93 -8.84 0.36 -6.21
CA GLU A 93 -9.30 -0.66 -5.25
C GLU A 93 -8.56 -0.54 -3.91
N ILE A 94 -7.26 -0.27 -3.93
CA ILE A 94 -6.45 -0.08 -2.71
C ILE A 94 -6.93 1.16 -1.98
N ASN A 95 -7.08 2.29 -2.69
CA ASN A 95 -7.58 3.55 -2.17
C ASN A 95 -8.99 3.39 -1.55
N ALA A 96 -9.91 2.73 -2.27
CA ALA A 96 -11.25 2.42 -1.75
C ALA A 96 -11.22 1.62 -0.45
N THR A 97 -10.23 0.72 -0.31
CA THR A 97 -10.15 -0.22 0.81
C THR A 97 -9.46 0.41 2.02
N ILE A 98 -8.38 1.17 1.85
CA ILE A 98 -7.53 1.60 2.99
C ILE A 98 -7.31 3.10 3.11
N VAL A 99 -7.69 3.92 2.13
CA VAL A 99 -7.51 5.39 2.17
C VAL A 99 -8.83 6.08 2.46
N ARG A 100 -9.81 5.93 1.55
CA ARG A 100 -11.16 6.52 1.66
C ARG A 100 -11.88 6.25 2.99
N PRO A 101 -11.82 5.05 3.60
CA PRO A 101 -12.58 4.76 4.81
C PRO A 101 -11.89 5.18 6.12
N LEU A 102 -10.66 5.72 6.07
CA LEU A 102 -9.95 6.09 7.29
C LEU A 102 -10.65 7.23 8.04
N PRO A 103 -10.96 7.07 9.33
CA PRO A 103 -11.54 8.15 10.11
C PRO A 103 -10.49 9.22 10.42
N GLN A 104 -10.96 10.45 10.62
CA GLN A 104 -10.10 11.57 10.95
C GLN A 104 -9.26 11.28 12.21
N GLY A 105 -7.96 11.53 12.12
CA GLY A 105 -7.02 11.33 13.23
C GLY A 105 -6.30 9.97 13.21
N VAL A 106 -6.67 9.05 12.32
CA VAL A 106 -5.87 7.85 12.03
C VAL A 106 -4.72 8.20 11.09
N LYS A 107 -3.56 7.57 11.29
CA LYS A 107 -2.39 7.69 10.40
C LYS A 107 -2.10 6.36 9.74
N LEU A 108 -2.16 6.31 8.41
CA LEU A 108 -1.68 5.17 7.64
C LEU A 108 -0.31 5.50 7.03
N HIS A 109 0.70 4.70 7.38
CA HIS A 109 2.01 4.75 6.75
C HIS A 109 2.10 3.61 5.73
N ALA A 110 2.22 3.95 4.45
CA ALA A 110 2.41 2.97 3.40
C ALA A 110 3.84 3.04 2.86
N ILE A 111 4.52 1.90 2.85
CA ILE A 111 5.87 1.74 2.28
C ILE A 111 5.75 0.71 1.17
N ILE A 112 5.87 1.17 -0.06
CA ILE A 112 5.70 0.34 -1.26
C ILE A 112 7.03 0.25 -1.98
N ASP A 113 7.65 -0.93 -1.93
CA ASP A 113 8.89 -1.25 -2.63
C ASP A 113 8.55 -2.08 -3.88
N ALA A 114 8.08 -1.38 -4.92
CA ALA A 114 7.67 -1.95 -6.19
C ALA A 114 7.90 -0.95 -7.34
N CYS A 115 8.04 -1.45 -8.57
CA CYS A 115 8.01 -0.59 -9.77
C CYS A 115 6.63 0.05 -9.95
N HIS A 116 6.56 1.24 -10.54
CA HIS A 116 5.29 1.93 -10.80
C HIS A 116 4.43 2.06 -9.52
N SER A 117 5.02 2.52 -8.42
CA SER A 117 4.36 2.57 -7.11
C SER A 117 4.12 4.00 -6.60
N GLY A 118 4.49 5.02 -7.39
CA GLY A 118 4.44 6.43 -6.96
C GLY A 118 3.03 6.92 -6.62
N THR A 119 2.03 6.37 -7.32
CA THR A 119 0.62 6.76 -7.27
C THR A 119 -0.29 5.62 -6.82
N VAL A 120 0.25 4.49 -6.35
CA VAL A 120 -0.51 3.25 -6.02
C VAL A 120 -1.58 3.38 -4.92
N LEU A 121 -1.75 4.56 -4.35
CA LEU A 121 -2.74 4.90 -3.33
C LEU A 121 -3.65 6.06 -3.73
N ASP A 122 -3.50 6.62 -4.93
CA ASP A 122 -4.24 7.78 -5.46
C ASP A 122 -4.33 8.94 -4.46
N LEU A 123 -3.17 9.31 -3.92
CA LEU A 123 -3.08 10.41 -2.97
C LEU A 123 -3.01 11.75 -3.73
N PRO A 124 -3.79 12.77 -3.32
CA PRO A 124 -3.87 14.04 -4.03
C PRO A 124 -2.64 14.94 -3.88
N PHE A 125 -1.66 14.54 -3.05
CA PHE A 125 -0.47 15.33 -2.77
C PHE A 125 0.79 14.47 -2.93
N LEU A 126 1.67 14.90 -3.83
CA LEU A 126 2.95 14.27 -4.07
C LEU A 126 4.10 15.16 -3.58
N CYS A 127 5.00 14.60 -2.77
CA CYS A 127 6.23 15.25 -2.35
C CYS A 127 7.42 14.50 -2.93
N ARG A 128 8.17 15.13 -3.84
CA ARG A 128 9.40 14.56 -4.40
C ARG A 128 10.62 15.05 -3.64
N MET A 129 11.42 14.12 -3.12
CA MET A 129 12.70 14.44 -2.48
C MET A 129 13.86 14.26 -3.48
N ASN A 130 14.40 15.37 -3.98
CA ASN A 130 15.59 15.34 -4.85
C ASN A 130 16.86 15.16 -4.01
N ARG A 131 17.59 14.06 -4.23
CA ARG A 131 18.89 13.79 -3.55
C ARG A 131 20.00 14.82 -3.82
N LEU A 132 19.81 15.72 -4.78
CA LEU A 132 20.84 16.68 -5.23
C LEU A 132 20.73 18.08 -4.60
N VAL A 133 19.76 18.32 -3.71
CA VAL A 133 19.61 19.62 -3.06
C VAL A 133 19.74 19.43 -1.55
N SER A 134 20.54 20.31 -0.92
CA SER A 134 20.60 20.47 0.54
C SER A 134 19.20 20.40 1.14
N ILE A 135 19.10 19.85 2.35
CA ILE A 135 17.89 19.49 3.13
C ILE A 135 16.82 20.62 3.25
N ASP A 136 17.07 21.81 2.70
CA ASP A 136 16.27 23.02 2.84
C ASP A 136 15.36 23.37 1.63
N LYS A 137 15.21 22.50 0.63
CA LYS A 137 14.26 22.74 -0.49
C LYS A 137 13.31 21.57 -0.72
N PHE A 138 12.20 21.59 0.01
CA PHE A 138 10.99 20.83 -0.32
C PHE A 138 10.24 21.54 -1.45
N SER A 139 9.99 20.84 -2.55
CA SER A 139 9.09 21.31 -3.61
C SER A 139 7.90 20.36 -3.62
N LEU A 140 6.72 20.87 -3.28
CA LEU A 140 5.46 20.18 -3.51
C LEU A 140 5.09 20.44 -4.97
N GLU A 141 4.98 19.37 -5.76
CA GLU A 141 4.50 19.44 -7.12
C GLU A 141 3.03 18.99 -7.12
N PHE A 142 2.19 19.72 -7.85
CA PHE A 142 0.80 19.38 -8.09
C PHE A 142 0.72 18.74 -9.48
N GLU A 143 0.15 17.54 -9.58
CA GLU A 143 -0.29 16.95 -10.85
C GLU A 143 -1.80 17.17 -11.01
#